data_AF-A0A538R4K5-F1
#
_entry.id   AF-A0A538R4K5-F1
#
_cell.length_a   1.000
_cell.length_b   1.000
_cell.length_c   1.000
_cell.angle_alpha   90.00
_cell.angle_beta   90.00
_cell.angle_gamma   90.00
#
_symmetry.space_group_name_H-M   'P 1'
#
loop_
_entity.id
_entity.type
_entity.pdbx_description
1 polymer ?
#
loop_
_entity_poly.entity_id
_entity_poly.type
_entity_poly.pdbx_seq_one_letter_code
_entity_poly.pdbx_strand_id
1 'polypeptide(L)'
;MIRRHPGGVLVVSLTIAALAMSGYGCSDNPVGRICDLGTATPETGEVVVASPSLDCVSRTCLRVPKTGELPPGSNFPEGNSGLCTAECSADSDCDRVPESPCITGFTCGIAVTVGPFCCRKFCICKDYIKIPDTGQLATPKACDPTVMDNKCCNLTGRQNNASYPLCRT
;
A
#
# COMPACT_ATOMS: atom_id res chain seq x y z
N MET A 1 -21.74 5.95 80.97
CA MET A 1 -20.97 7.19 80.71
C MET A 1 -20.75 7.34 79.21
N ILE A 2 -20.80 8.56 78.69
CA ILE A 2 -20.62 8.88 77.27
C ILE A 2 -19.15 9.22 77.01
N ARG A 3 -18.55 8.72 75.92
CA ARG A 3 -17.49 9.43 75.19
C ARG A 3 -17.64 9.20 73.68
N ARG A 4 -17.46 10.28 72.92
CA ARG A 4 -17.73 10.37 71.48
C ARG A 4 -16.42 10.21 70.68
N HIS A 5 -16.53 9.74 69.44
CA HIS A 5 -15.46 9.81 68.43
C HIS A 5 -15.11 11.28 68.12
N PRO A 6 -13.86 11.59 67.74
CA PRO A 6 -13.59 11.77 66.30
C PRO A 6 -12.16 11.39 65.85
N GLY A 7 -11.96 11.25 64.53
CA GLY A 7 -10.61 11.35 63.94
C GLY A 7 -10.38 10.53 62.67
N GLY A 8 -10.03 11.21 61.57
CA GLY A 8 -9.26 10.60 60.46
C GLY A 8 -10.05 9.85 59.39
N VAL A 9 -10.79 10.57 58.54
CA VAL A 9 -11.11 10.07 57.19
C VAL A 9 -9.80 10.08 56.38
N LEU A 10 -9.25 8.91 56.09
CA LEU A 10 -7.97 8.77 55.37
C LEU A 10 -8.26 8.64 53.87
N VAL A 11 -8.21 9.78 53.18
CA VAL A 11 -8.18 9.89 51.70
C VAL A 11 -6.72 9.76 51.23
N VAL A 12 -6.49 9.52 49.94
CA VAL A 12 -5.19 9.37 49.22
C VAL A 12 -4.71 7.90 49.20
N SER A 13 -4.43 7.23 48.06
CA SER A 13 -4.19 7.69 46.67
C SER A 13 -4.98 6.90 45.60
N LEU A 14 -5.35 7.59 44.52
CA LEU A 14 -5.62 6.95 43.22
C LEU A 14 -4.32 6.40 42.63
N THR A 15 -4.28 5.11 42.27
CA THR A 15 -3.31 4.54 41.33
C THR A 15 -4.04 4.09 40.07
N ILE A 16 -4.29 5.03 39.15
CA ILE A 16 -4.75 4.71 37.80
C ILE A 16 -3.57 4.06 37.07
N ALA A 17 -3.50 2.73 37.13
CA ALA A 17 -2.62 1.94 36.27
C ALA A 17 -3.19 1.94 34.84
N ALA A 18 -3.04 3.08 34.16
CA ALA A 18 -3.29 3.18 32.72
C ALA A 18 -2.20 2.37 31.99
N LEU A 19 -2.42 1.05 31.87
CA LEU A 19 -1.71 0.25 30.88
C LEU A 19 -2.14 0.80 29.51
N ALA A 20 -1.33 1.71 28.97
CA ALA A 20 -1.34 2.02 27.56
C ALA A 20 -0.93 0.74 26.82
N MET A 21 -1.93 -0.06 26.44
CA MET A 21 -1.75 -1.06 25.40
C MET A 21 -1.44 -0.29 24.12
N SER A 22 -0.14 -0.12 23.85
CA SER A 22 0.35 0.36 22.57
C SER A 22 -0.29 -0.50 21.51
N GLY A 23 -1.05 0.14 20.61
CA GLY A 23 -1.81 -0.58 19.62
C GLY A 23 -0.89 -1.42 18.75
N TYR A 24 -1.02 -2.74 18.87
CA TYR A 24 -0.95 -3.60 17.69
C TYR A 24 -2.14 -3.21 16.82
N GLY A 25 -2.03 -2.08 16.13
CA GLY A 25 -2.98 -1.71 15.11
C GLY A 25 -3.00 -2.85 14.11
N CYS A 26 -4.17 -3.45 13.89
CA CYS A 26 -4.37 -4.28 12.72
C CYS A 26 -3.97 -3.42 11.53
N SER A 27 -2.93 -3.80 10.79
CA SER A 27 -2.64 -3.13 9.53
C SER A 27 -3.89 -3.24 8.66
N ASP A 28 -4.50 -2.11 8.31
CA ASP A 28 -5.81 -2.11 7.66
C ASP A 28 -5.78 -2.83 6.29
N ASN A 29 -4.59 -2.94 5.67
CA ASN A 29 -4.39 -3.61 4.39
C ASN A 29 -3.02 -4.33 4.33
N PRO A 30 -2.88 -5.55 4.90
CA PRO A 30 -1.63 -6.31 4.84
C PRO A 30 -1.26 -6.67 3.38
N VAL A 31 0.00 -6.41 2.99
CA VAL A 31 0.49 -6.57 1.61
C VAL A 31 1.45 -7.76 1.46
N GLY A 32 1.54 -8.27 0.23
CA GLY A 32 2.53 -9.25 -0.18
C GLY A 32 2.09 -10.71 -0.19
N ARG A 33 0.84 -11.04 0.18
CA ARG A 33 0.25 -12.36 -0.09
C ARG A 33 0.20 -12.63 -1.60
N ILE A 34 0.39 -13.87 -2.03
CA ILE A 34 0.17 -14.23 -3.44
C ILE A 34 -1.33 -14.15 -3.74
N CYS A 35 -1.68 -13.62 -4.91
CA CYS A 35 -3.05 -13.47 -5.40
C CYS A 35 -3.16 -13.83 -6.87
N ASP A 36 -4.35 -14.25 -7.29
CA ASP A 36 -4.67 -14.46 -8.69
C ASP A 36 -5.10 -13.15 -9.38
N LEU A 37 -4.68 -12.98 -10.64
CA LEU A 37 -5.04 -11.82 -11.47
C LEU A 37 -6.40 -11.99 -12.19
N GLY A 38 -7.09 -13.11 -11.96
CA GLY A 38 -8.34 -13.46 -12.61
C GLY A 38 -8.13 -13.70 -14.11
N THR A 39 -8.92 -13.01 -14.92
CA THR A 39 -8.92 -13.14 -16.39
C THR A 39 -7.85 -12.29 -17.08
N ALA A 40 -7.10 -11.45 -16.36
CA ALA A 40 -6.00 -10.71 -16.96
C ALA A 40 -4.84 -11.66 -17.29
N THR A 41 -4.34 -11.64 -18.52
CA THR A 41 -3.23 -12.50 -18.99
C THR A 41 -2.02 -11.65 -19.43
N PRO A 42 -1.33 -10.97 -18.50
CA PRO A 42 -0.22 -10.07 -18.83
C PRO A 42 0.97 -10.78 -19.47
N GLU A 43 1.60 -10.11 -20.43
CA GLU A 43 2.91 -10.49 -20.94
C GLU A 43 3.99 -10.31 -19.85
N THR A 44 5.14 -10.97 -20.02
CA THR A 44 6.23 -10.97 -19.03
C THR A 44 6.78 -9.57 -18.70
N GLY A 45 6.65 -8.63 -19.65
CA GLY A 45 7.09 -7.24 -19.52
C GLY A 45 6.03 -6.26 -18.99
N GLU A 46 4.83 -6.71 -18.65
CA GLU A 46 3.71 -5.83 -18.28
C GLU A 46 3.51 -5.66 -16.76
N VAL A 47 3.13 -4.46 -16.35
CA VAL A 47 2.57 -4.18 -15.02
C VAL A 47 1.05 -4.28 -15.11
N VAL A 48 0.42 -5.07 -14.24
CA VAL A 48 -1.05 -5.16 -14.15
C VAL A 48 -1.51 -5.03 -12.70
N VAL A 49 -2.51 -4.17 -12.50
CA VAL A 49 -3.32 -4.09 -11.27
C VAL A 49 -4.67 -4.72 -11.57
N ALA A 50 -4.89 -5.94 -11.07
CA ALA A 50 -6.18 -6.61 -11.13
C ALA A 50 -7.05 -6.20 -9.93
N SER A 51 -8.29 -5.81 -10.21
CA SER A 51 -9.29 -5.47 -9.21
C SER A 51 -10.71 -5.69 -9.75
N PRO A 52 -11.66 -6.21 -8.96
CA PRO A 52 -11.48 -6.68 -7.59
C PRO A 52 -10.76 -8.03 -7.54
N SER A 53 -9.67 -8.12 -6.78
CA SER A 53 -9.10 -9.41 -6.37
C SER A 53 -9.87 -9.93 -5.14
N LEU A 54 -10.15 -11.23 -5.11
CA LEU A 54 -10.86 -11.86 -3.99
C LEU A 54 -9.90 -12.36 -2.90
N ASP A 55 -8.63 -12.58 -3.23
CA ASP A 55 -7.59 -13.06 -2.30
C ASP A 55 -7.08 -11.96 -1.36
N CYS A 56 -7.20 -10.70 -1.78
CA CYS A 56 -6.65 -9.53 -1.12
C CYS A 56 -7.73 -8.76 -0.34
N VAL A 57 -7.43 -8.44 0.92
CA VAL A 57 -8.28 -7.58 1.79
C VAL A 57 -8.56 -6.23 1.10
N SER A 58 -7.51 -5.64 0.54
CA SER A 58 -7.50 -4.39 -0.24
C SER A 58 -8.19 -4.47 -1.61
N ARG A 59 -8.67 -5.64 -2.02
CA ARG A 59 -9.22 -5.93 -3.36
C ARG A 59 -8.29 -5.63 -4.55
N THR A 60 -6.98 -5.48 -4.32
CA THR A 60 -6.01 -5.15 -5.39
C THR A 60 -4.85 -6.13 -5.43
N CYS A 61 -4.65 -6.74 -6.60
CA CYS A 61 -3.56 -7.66 -6.89
C CYS A 61 -2.62 -7.02 -7.92
N LEU A 62 -1.34 -6.86 -7.59
CA LEU A 62 -0.33 -6.23 -8.45
C LEU A 62 0.65 -7.28 -8.96
N ARG A 63 0.75 -7.40 -10.28
CA ARG A 63 1.89 -8.04 -10.96
C ARG A 63 2.78 -6.95 -11.54
N VAL A 64 4.08 -7.09 -11.33
CA VAL A 64 5.12 -6.28 -11.98
C VAL A 64 5.96 -7.14 -12.93
N PRO A 65 6.64 -6.54 -13.92
CA PRO A 65 7.50 -7.24 -14.87
C PRO A 65 8.57 -8.09 -14.18
N LYS A 66 8.78 -9.31 -14.69
CA LYS A 66 9.83 -10.21 -14.18
C LYS A 66 11.19 -9.80 -14.73
N THR A 67 11.80 -8.78 -14.13
CA THR A 67 13.06 -8.18 -14.60
C THR A 67 14.15 -8.20 -13.54
N GLY A 68 15.38 -8.55 -13.96
CA GLY A 68 16.56 -8.57 -13.10
C GLY A 68 16.73 -9.86 -12.29
N GLU A 69 17.81 -9.90 -11.52
CA GLU A 69 18.09 -10.95 -10.53
C GLU A 69 17.43 -10.58 -9.20
N LEU A 70 16.83 -11.56 -8.53
CA LEU A 70 16.22 -11.40 -7.21
C LEU A 70 17.27 -11.61 -6.10
N PRO A 71 17.13 -10.93 -4.94
CA PRO A 71 17.97 -11.22 -3.79
C PRO A 71 17.70 -12.63 -3.23
N PRO A 72 18.69 -13.29 -2.58
CA PRO A 72 18.56 -14.67 -2.12
C PRO A 72 17.37 -14.89 -1.18
N GLY A 73 16.40 -15.71 -1.62
CA GLY A 73 15.19 -16.02 -0.87
C GLY A 73 13.92 -15.32 -1.39
N SER A 74 14.05 -14.29 -2.22
CA SER A 74 12.92 -13.74 -2.98
C SER A 74 12.60 -14.59 -4.20
N ASN A 75 11.32 -14.67 -4.56
CA ASN A 75 10.82 -15.41 -5.71
C ASN A 75 9.67 -14.63 -6.37
N PHE A 76 9.65 -14.55 -7.71
CA PHE A 76 8.47 -14.05 -8.43
C PHE A 76 7.31 -15.05 -8.31
N PRO A 77 6.05 -14.62 -8.14
CA PRO A 77 4.90 -15.52 -8.20
C PRO A 77 4.83 -16.27 -9.53
N GLU A 78 4.47 -17.55 -9.49
CA GLU A 78 4.34 -18.39 -10.68
C GLU A 78 3.05 -18.10 -11.47
N GLY A 79 2.95 -18.65 -12.68
CA GLY A 79 1.74 -18.57 -13.51
C GLY A 79 1.17 -17.16 -13.68
N ASN A 80 -0.14 -17.05 -13.48
CA ASN A 80 -0.92 -15.82 -13.60
C ASN A 80 -1.09 -15.05 -12.28
N SER A 81 -0.17 -15.24 -11.33
CA SER A 81 -0.26 -14.59 -10.02
C SER A 81 0.46 -13.25 -9.96
N GLY A 82 0.04 -12.43 -8.99
CA GLY A 82 0.72 -11.23 -8.51
C GLY A 82 0.88 -11.28 -6.99
N LEU A 83 1.15 -10.12 -6.38
CA LEU A 83 1.11 -9.93 -4.93
C LEU A 83 -0.01 -8.96 -4.55
N CYS A 84 -0.71 -9.24 -3.45
CA CYS A 84 -1.67 -8.33 -2.86
C CYS A 84 -0.96 -7.02 -2.51
N THR A 85 -1.50 -5.92 -3.00
CA THR A 85 -1.01 -4.56 -2.73
C THR A 85 -2.07 -3.77 -1.98
N ALA A 86 -1.74 -2.57 -1.55
CA ALA A 86 -2.70 -1.57 -1.10
C ALA A 86 -2.34 -0.22 -1.73
N GLU A 87 -3.27 0.74 -1.72
CA GLU A 87 -2.91 2.14 -1.96
C GLU A 87 -2.17 2.70 -0.74
N CYS A 88 -1.23 3.61 -0.99
CA CYS A 88 -0.32 4.13 0.03
C CYS A 88 0.01 5.60 -0.23
N SER A 89 0.45 6.30 0.82
CA SER A 89 1.05 7.63 0.75
C SER A 89 2.57 7.58 0.96
N ALA A 90 3.04 6.69 1.85
CA ALA A 90 4.44 6.50 2.25
C ALA A 90 4.80 5.01 2.42
N ASP A 91 6.11 4.70 2.46
CA ASP A 91 6.64 3.34 2.68
C ASP A 91 6.14 2.69 3.98
N SER A 92 5.79 3.49 4.99
CA SER A 92 5.22 3.04 6.28
C SER A 92 3.85 2.40 6.17
N ASP A 93 3.14 2.61 5.07
CA ASP A 93 1.76 2.12 4.88
C ASP A 93 1.76 0.68 4.30
N CYS A 94 2.95 0.12 4.04
CA CYS A 94 3.13 -1.09 3.26
C CYS A 94 3.61 -2.28 4.12
N ASP A 95 2.80 -2.63 5.12
CA ASP A 95 3.09 -3.73 6.04
C ASP A 95 3.10 -5.09 5.34
N ARG A 96 4.31 -5.66 5.21
CA ARG A 96 4.55 -6.98 4.65
C ARG A 96 3.99 -8.08 5.56
N VAL A 97 3.23 -9.01 4.98
CA VAL A 97 2.91 -10.29 5.65
C VAL A 97 4.11 -11.24 5.72
N PRO A 98 4.25 -12.06 6.79
CA PRO A 98 5.36 -13.00 6.93
C PRO A 98 5.48 -14.01 5.78
N GLU A 99 4.36 -14.50 5.25
CA GLU A 99 4.31 -15.48 4.16
C GLU A 99 4.62 -14.91 2.76
N SER A 100 4.82 -13.60 2.65
CA SER A 100 5.10 -12.98 1.36
C SER A 100 6.45 -13.48 0.82
N PRO A 101 6.57 -13.80 -0.48
CA PRO A 101 7.87 -14.10 -1.09
C PRO A 101 8.83 -12.91 -1.07
N CYS A 102 8.36 -11.71 -0.71
CA CYS A 102 9.06 -10.43 -0.58
C CYS A 102 10.45 -10.38 -1.28
N ILE A 103 11.58 -10.30 -0.57
CA ILE A 103 11.83 -10.35 0.88
C ILE A 103 12.26 -9.01 1.51
N THR A 104 12.81 -8.05 0.76
CA THR A 104 13.35 -6.79 1.31
C THR A 104 12.28 -5.76 1.71
N GLY A 105 11.01 -6.11 1.54
CA GLY A 105 9.84 -5.33 1.96
C GLY A 105 9.21 -4.59 0.79
N PHE A 106 8.32 -3.64 1.09
CA PHE A 106 7.57 -2.90 0.09
C PHE A 106 7.94 -1.41 0.14
N THR A 107 7.82 -0.72 -1.00
CA THR A 107 7.92 0.73 -1.13
C THR A 107 6.61 1.28 -1.69
N CYS A 108 6.28 2.51 -1.32
CA CYS A 108 5.12 3.20 -1.84
C CYS A 108 5.46 3.98 -3.11
N GLY A 109 4.91 3.56 -4.26
CA GLY A 109 5.20 4.20 -5.55
C GLY A 109 4.16 3.95 -6.63
N ILE A 110 4.30 4.65 -7.75
CA ILE A 110 3.36 4.53 -8.87
C ILE A 110 3.74 3.32 -9.72
N ALA A 111 2.88 2.29 -9.71
CA ALA A 111 3.09 1.08 -10.49
C ALA A 111 2.69 1.24 -11.97
N VAL A 112 1.61 2.00 -12.24
CA VAL A 112 1.03 2.12 -13.59
C VAL A 112 0.83 3.57 -14.02
N THR A 113 1.11 3.86 -15.29
CA THR A 113 1.05 5.18 -15.92
C THR A 113 -0.04 5.30 -16.98
N VAL A 114 -0.94 4.31 -17.05
CA VAL A 114 -2.11 4.26 -17.95
C VAL A 114 -3.28 3.53 -17.26
N GLY A 115 -4.49 3.64 -17.82
CA GLY A 115 -5.67 2.92 -17.35
C GLY A 115 -6.34 3.49 -16.09
N PRO A 116 -7.32 2.77 -15.50
CA PRO A 116 -8.12 3.25 -14.37
C PRO A 116 -7.32 3.38 -13.05
N PHE A 117 -6.16 2.73 -12.97
CA PHE A 117 -5.26 2.81 -11.83
C PHE A 117 -4.10 3.80 -12.04
N CYS A 118 -4.07 4.52 -13.17
CA CYS A 118 -2.96 5.38 -13.53
C CYS A 118 -2.55 6.35 -12.40
N CYS A 119 -1.24 6.50 -12.15
CA CYS A 119 -0.70 7.46 -11.19
C CYS A 119 -1.16 7.32 -9.74
N ARG A 120 -1.90 6.25 -9.41
CA ARG A 120 -2.15 5.86 -8.02
C ARG A 120 -0.89 5.21 -7.47
N LYS A 121 -0.60 5.51 -6.21
CA LYS A 121 0.50 4.91 -5.48
C LYS A 121 0.06 3.58 -4.89
N PHE A 122 0.90 2.58 -5.01
CA PHE A 122 0.71 1.23 -4.50
C PHE A 122 1.95 0.76 -3.73
N CYS A 123 1.76 -0.22 -2.86
CA CYS A 123 2.85 -0.95 -2.23
C CYS A 123 3.49 -1.93 -3.21
N ILE A 124 4.68 -1.59 -3.71
CA ILE A 124 5.43 -2.38 -4.68
C ILE A 124 6.54 -3.15 -3.95
N CYS A 125 6.69 -4.45 -4.22
CA CYS A 125 7.78 -5.23 -3.64
C CYS A 125 9.13 -4.67 -4.11
N LYS A 126 10.01 -4.37 -3.15
CA LYS A 126 11.32 -3.73 -3.38
C LYS A 126 12.25 -4.60 -4.23
N ASP A 127 12.13 -5.92 -4.10
CA ASP A 127 12.95 -6.93 -4.76
C ASP A 127 12.70 -7.03 -6.27
N TYR A 128 11.53 -6.59 -6.74
CA TYR A 128 11.10 -6.75 -8.13
C TYR A 128 11.40 -5.53 -9.01
N ILE A 129 12.02 -4.50 -8.43
CA ILE A 129 12.24 -3.19 -9.06
C ILE A 129 13.64 -2.67 -8.74
N LYS A 130 14.15 -1.76 -9.57
CA LYS A 130 15.38 -1.02 -9.26
C LYS A 130 15.04 0.23 -8.45
N ILE A 131 15.38 0.22 -7.17
CA ILE A 131 15.26 1.38 -6.28
C ILE A 131 16.54 2.22 -6.42
N PRO A 132 16.46 3.54 -6.65
CA PRO A 132 17.63 4.41 -6.67
C PRO A 132 18.22 4.58 -5.26
N ASP A 133 19.48 5.02 -5.18
CA ASP A 133 20.22 5.20 -3.90
C ASP A 133 19.53 6.14 -2.90
N THR A 134 18.60 6.98 -3.36
CA THR A 134 17.74 7.84 -2.51
C THR A 134 16.68 7.07 -1.73
N GLY A 135 16.48 5.77 -2.02
CA GLY A 135 15.48 4.91 -1.40
C GLY A 135 14.03 5.18 -1.83
N GLN A 136 13.79 6.13 -2.73
CA GLN A 136 12.45 6.56 -3.15
C GLN A 136 12.27 6.48 -4.67
N LEU A 137 11.14 5.93 -5.10
CA LEU A 137 10.77 5.89 -6.51
C LEU A 137 10.36 7.29 -6.99
N ALA A 138 11.01 7.78 -8.04
CA ALA A 138 10.62 9.04 -8.66
C ALA A 138 9.24 8.94 -9.31
N THR A 139 8.41 9.98 -9.15
CA THR A 139 7.13 10.12 -9.87
C THR A 139 7.40 10.04 -11.38
N PRO A 140 6.79 9.10 -12.13
CA PRO A 140 6.96 9.04 -13.57
C PRO A 140 6.50 10.35 -14.24
N LYS A 141 7.18 10.80 -15.29
CA LYS A 141 6.78 12.03 -16.03
C LYS A 141 5.34 11.97 -16.55
N ALA A 142 4.85 10.78 -16.86
CA ALA A 142 3.45 10.49 -17.23
C ALA A 142 2.42 10.78 -16.12
N CYS A 143 2.89 11.03 -14.90
CA CYS A 143 2.10 11.33 -13.71
C CYS A 143 2.36 12.71 -13.11
N ASP A 144 3.19 13.52 -13.75
CA ASP A 144 3.31 14.93 -13.42
C ASP A 144 2.01 15.67 -13.77
N PRO A 145 1.29 16.28 -12.81
CA PRO A 145 0.03 16.98 -13.11
C PRO A 145 0.25 18.21 -13.99
N THR A 146 1.46 18.79 -14.03
CA THR A 146 1.81 19.98 -14.83
C THR A 146 2.01 19.65 -16.31
N VAL A 147 2.29 18.40 -16.67
CA VAL A 147 2.45 17.95 -18.05
C VAL A 147 1.06 17.67 -18.66
N MET A 148 0.63 18.57 -19.55
CA MET A 148 -0.68 18.50 -20.20
C MET A 148 -0.86 17.27 -21.11
N ASP A 149 0.22 16.71 -21.66
CA ASP A 149 0.12 15.54 -22.55
C ASP A 149 -0.32 14.26 -21.83
N ASN A 150 -0.18 14.20 -20.50
CA ASN A 150 -0.52 13.03 -19.70
C ASN A 150 -2.00 12.64 -19.86
N LYS A 151 -2.30 11.34 -19.95
CA LYS A 151 -3.66 10.84 -20.31
C LYS A 151 -4.49 10.39 -19.11
N CYS A 152 -4.04 10.65 -17.89
CA CYS A 152 -4.60 10.05 -16.69
C CYS A 152 -5.68 10.93 -16.06
N CYS A 153 -6.92 10.49 -16.23
CA CYS A 153 -8.13 11.24 -15.91
C CYS A 153 -8.46 11.37 -14.42
N ASN A 154 -7.76 10.62 -13.57
CA ASN A 154 -7.83 10.72 -12.12
C ASN A 154 -6.88 11.77 -11.52
N LEU A 155 -6.04 12.43 -12.33
CA LEU A 155 -5.25 13.58 -11.87
C LEU A 155 -6.15 14.80 -11.64
N THR A 156 -5.82 15.58 -10.62
CA THR A 156 -6.61 16.75 -10.18
C THR A 156 -6.89 17.73 -11.32
N GLY A 157 -8.14 18.19 -11.43
CA GLY A 157 -8.57 19.18 -12.42
C GLY A 157 -8.77 18.66 -13.85
N ARG A 158 -8.70 17.35 -14.09
CA ARG A 158 -8.84 16.75 -15.43
C ARG A 158 -10.23 16.18 -15.73
N GLN A 159 -10.96 15.69 -14.72
CA GLN A 159 -12.33 15.22 -14.91
C GLN A 159 -13.23 16.35 -15.42
N ASN A 160 -14.00 16.07 -16.48
CA ASN A 160 -14.94 16.98 -17.12
C ASN A 160 -14.35 18.35 -17.58
N ASN A 161 -13.02 18.41 -17.73
CA ASN A 161 -12.31 19.58 -18.25
C ASN A 161 -12.20 19.49 -19.78
N ALA A 162 -12.56 20.56 -20.48
CA ALA A 162 -12.55 20.62 -21.96
C ALA A 162 -11.15 20.35 -22.57
N SER A 163 -10.07 20.68 -21.84
CA SER A 163 -8.68 20.40 -22.26
C SER A 163 -8.33 18.90 -22.25
N TYR A 164 -9.14 18.06 -21.60
CA TYR A 164 -8.92 16.63 -21.46
C TYR A 164 -10.16 15.85 -21.96
N PRO A 165 -10.43 15.82 -23.27
CA PRO A 165 -11.68 15.29 -23.82
C PRO A 165 -11.91 13.79 -23.56
N LEU A 166 -10.85 13.02 -23.28
CA LEU A 166 -10.91 11.61 -22.88
C LEU A 166 -11.32 11.41 -21.40
N CYS A 167 -11.41 12.49 -20.62
CA CYS A 167 -11.66 12.48 -19.17
C CYS A 167 -13.07 12.98 -18.82
N ARG A 168 -14.02 12.76 -19.73
CA ARG A 168 -15.45 12.98 -19.48
C ARG A 168 -16.03 11.72 -18.81
N THR A 169 -16.80 11.92 -17.76
CA THR A 169 -17.58 10.87 -17.07
C THR A 169 -18.93 10.68 -17.73
#